data_AF-A0ABD3QHW1-F1
#
_entry.id   AF-A0ABD3QHW1-F1
#
_cell.length_a   1.000
_cell.length_b   1.000
_cell.length_c   1.000
_cell.angle_alpha   90.00
_cell.angle_beta   90.00
_cell.angle_gamma   90.00
#
_symmetry.space_group_name_H-M   'P 1'
#
loop_
_entity.id
_entity.type
_entity.pdbx_description
1 polymer ?
#
loop_
_entity_poly.entity_id
_entity_poly.type
_entity_poly.pdbx_seq_one_letter_code
_entity_poly.pdbx_strand_id
1 'polypeptide(L)'
;MYARMGAVISIMEALLMILFSTKTPHYMPFVACRIVELSITNGFCTDTAFGLNAYATSALAFLNDVEEACRWGKIALNLHESSAGSELKHPKLIFSAYATVLVLSEPIQSTTSILRDNHEKALAMGDPELACFSANCSIGFGVMFCGDNLVEKEQECNVVAK
;
A
#
# COMPACT_ATOMS: atom_id res chain seq x y z
N MET A 1 2.35 -17.08 20.69
CA MET A 1 3.33 -15.98 20.56
C MET A 1 3.02 -15.12 19.33
N TYR A 2 2.93 -15.72 18.13
CA TYR A 2 2.53 -15.03 16.88
C TYR A 2 1.22 -14.24 16.94
N ALA A 3 0.16 -14.76 17.58
CA ALA A 3 -1.13 -14.05 17.68
C ALA A 3 -1.05 -12.73 18.48
N ARG A 4 -0.19 -12.64 19.49
CA ARG A 4 0.01 -11.40 20.27
C ARG A 4 0.82 -10.38 19.47
N MET A 5 1.81 -10.83 18.71
CA MET A 5 2.59 -9.97 17.82
C MET A 5 1.74 -9.42 16.68
N GLY A 6 0.92 -10.25 16.04
CA GLY A 6 0.00 -9.81 14.99
C GLY A 6 -0.94 -8.70 15.48
N ALA A 7 -1.52 -8.86 16.68
CA ALA A 7 -2.37 -7.82 17.27
C ALA A 7 -1.61 -6.49 17.51
N VAL A 8 -0.35 -6.54 17.96
CA VAL A 8 0.48 -5.34 18.14
C VAL A 8 0.78 -4.67 16.81
N ILE A 9 1.14 -5.45 15.77
CA ILE A 9 1.41 -4.92 14.44
C ILE A 9 0.14 -4.29 13.86
N SER A 10 -1.03 -4.95 13.95
CA SER A 10 -2.30 -4.36 13.48
C SER A 10 -2.65 -3.03 14.17
N ILE A 11 -2.35 -2.88 15.46
CA ILE A 11 -2.52 -1.59 16.17
C ILE A 11 -1.55 -0.55 15.59
N MET A 12 -0.30 -0.91 15.34
CA MET A 12 0.69 -0.03 14.74
C MET A 12 0.34 0.36 13.30
N GLU A 13 -0.26 -0.53 12.51
CA GLU A 13 -0.79 -0.22 11.17
C GLU A 13 -1.91 0.82 11.23
N ALA A 14 -2.83 0.68 12.18
CA ALA A 14 -3.87 1.69 12.41
C ALA A 14 -3.26 3.05 12.81
N LEU A 15 -2.20 3.03 13.65
CA LEU A 15 -1.46 4.24 14.00
C LEU A 15 -0.79 4.88 12.77
N LEU A 16 -0.22 4.10 11.85
CA LEU A 16 0.37 4.63 10.62
C LEU A 16 -0.65 5.42 9.78
N MET A 17 -1.86 4.89 9.61
CA MET A 17 -2.94 5.60 8.89
C MET A 17 -3.35 6.91 9.58
N ILE A 18 -3.42 6.92 10.91
CA ILE A 18 -3.71 8.14 11.67
C ILE A 18 -2.56 9.15 11.55
N LEU A 19 -1.31 8.69 11.64
CA LEU A 19 -0.13 9.54 11.52
C LEU A 19 0.00 10.15 10.12
N PHE A 20 -0.37 9.41 9.08
CA PHE A 20 -0.42 9.91 7.71
C PHE A 20 -1.42 11.07 7.55
N SER A 21 -2.59 10.97 8.17
CA SER A 21 -3.68 11.95 8.07
C SER A 21 -3.56 13.16 9.01
N THR A 22 -2.58 13.16 9.93
CA THR A 22 -2.40 14.22 10.95
C THR A 22 -1.20 15.10 10.66
N LYS A 23 -1.04 16.21 11.38
CA LYS A 23 0.12 17.12 11.26
C LYS A 23 1.43 16.54 11.81
N THR A 24 1.49 15.24 12.05
CA THR A 24 2.65 14.55 12.64
C THR A 24 3.13 13.35 11.81
N PRO A 25 3.31 13.48 10.48
CA PRO A 25 3.77 12.37 9.64
C PRO A 25 5.22 11.96 9.96
N HIS A 26 6.00 12.83 10.58
CA HIS A 26 7.38 12.56 11.02
C HIS A 26 7.50 11.44 12.07
N TYR A 27 6.39 10.98 12.66
CA TYR A 27 6.40 9.79 13.51
C TYR A 27 6.24 8.47 12.74
N MET A 28 5.85 8.50 11.46
CA MET A 28 5.70 7.29 10.66
C MET A 28 6.97 6.45 10.55
N PRO A 29 8.17 7.02 10.32
CA PRO A 29 9.40 6.24 10.26
C PRO A 29 9.67 5.50 11.57
N PHE A 30 9.36 6.11 12.72
CA PHE A 30 9.56 5.46 14.02
C PHE A 30 8.63 4.25 14.20
N VAL A 31 7.36 4.38 13.82
CA VAL A 31 6.40 3.27 13.89
C VAL A 31 6.78 2.17 12.90
N ALA A 32 7.15 2.52 11.66
CA ALA A 32 7.59 1.58 10.65
C ALA A 32 8.84 0.80 11.11
N CYS A 33 9.89 1.49 11.57
CA CYS A 33 11.08 0.86 12.13
C CYS A 33 10.75 -0.04 13.32
N ARG A 34 9.80 0.35 14.17
CA ARG A 34 9.38 -0.49 15.31
C ARG A 34 8.70 -1.78 14.86
N ILE A 35 7.86 -1.73 13.83
CA ILE A 35 7.27 -2.95 13.25
C ILE A 35 8.38 -3.85 12.72
N VAL A 36 9.35 -3.30 11.97
CA VAL A 36 10.49 -4.07 11.42
C VAL A 36 11.32 -4.72 12.52
N GLU A 37 11.67 -3.98 13.57
CA GLU A 37 12.44 -4.49 14.72
C GLU A 37 11.71 -5.64 15.44
N LEU A 38 10.39 -5.49 15.65
CA LEU A 38 9.56 -6.52 16.26
C LEU A 38 9.53 -7.78 15.40
N SER A 39 9.40 -7.63 14.08
CA SER A 39 9.38 -8.75 13.14
C SER A 39 10.73 -9.45 13.02
N ILE A 40 11.84 -8.73 13.08
CA ILE A 40 13.19 -9.35 13.12
C ILE A 40 13.34 -10.19 14.39
N THR A 41 12.84 -9.70 15.53
CA THR A 41 13.02 -10.36 16.84
C THR A 41 12.10 -11.56 17.03
N ASN A 42 10.88 -11.51 16.47
CA ASN A 42 9.82 -12.49 16.76
C ASN A 42 9.39 -13.31 15.53
N GLY A 43 9.99 -13.06 14.37
CA GLY A 43 9.64 -13.68 13.10
C GLY A 43 8.67 -12.84 12.27
N PHE A 44 8.61 -13.14 10.97
CA PHE A 44 7.76 -12.43 10.02
C PHE A 44 6.34 -13.00 10.01
N CYS A 45 5.35 -12.13 9.89
CA CYS A 45 3.96 -12.48 9.63
C CYS A 45 3.41 -11.69 8.45
N THR A 46 2.20 -12.02 7.97
CA THR A 46 1.55 -11.32 6.84
C THR A 46 1.42 -9.82 7.06
N ASP A 47 1.17 -9.37 8.31
CA ASP A 47 1.07 -7.96 8.68
C ASP A 47 2.44 -7.23 8.68
N THR A 48 3.54 -7.99 8.78
CA THR A 48 4.89 -7.39 8.67
C THR A 48 5.13 -6.78 7.30
N ALA A 49 4.54 -7.34 6.24
CA ALA A 49 4.71 -6.84 4.89
C ALA A 49 4.23 -5.39 4.75
N PHE A 50 3.11 -5.03 5.38
CA PHE A 50 2.66 -3.64 5.39
C PHE A 50 3.61 -2.72 6.15
N GLY A 51 4.14 -3.16 7.29
CA GLY A 51 5.16 -2.41 8.04
C GLY A 51 6.45 -2.16 7.25
N LEU A 52 6.90 -3.14 6.47
CA LEU A 52 8.04 -2.98 5.55
C LEU A 52 7.73 -1.96 4.45
N ASN A 53 6.51 -1.98 3.90
CA ASN A 53 6.12 -0.97 2.92
C ASN A 53 5.97 0.43 3.55
N ALA A 54 5.53 0.54 4.81
CA ALA A 54 5.51 1.81 5.52
C ALA A 54 6.93 2.37 5.74
N TYR A 55 7.93 1.49 5.92
CA TYR A 55 9.34 1.89 5.90
C TYR A 55 9.75 2.39 4.51
N ALA A 56 9.37 1.69 3.44
CA ALA A 56 9.61 2.13 2.07
C ALA A 56 9.04 3.54 1.79
N THR A 57 7.78 3.78 2.14
CA THR A 57 7.14 5.09 2.01
C THR A 57 7.86 6.15 2.85
N SER A 58 8.36 5.79 4.03
CA SER A 58 9.13 6.69 4.89
C SER A 58 10.51 7.03 4.31
N ALA A 59 11.21 6.05 3.73
CA ALA A 59 12.48 6.28 3.03
C ALA A 59 12.28 7.23 1.85
N LEU A 60 11.21 7.06 1.09
CA LEU A 60 10.83 7.98 0.02
C LEU A 60 10.54 9.39 0.57
N ALA A 61 9.63 9.51 1.53
CA ALA A 61 9.12 10.81 1.98
C ALA A 61 10.12 11.63 2.80
N PHE A 62 10.97 10.99 3.61
CA PHE A 62 11.86 11.67 4.55
C PHE A 62 13.33 11.61 4.17
N LEU A 63 13.75 10.55 3.47
CA LEU A 63 15.15 10.40 3.04
C LEU A 63 15.34 10.75 1.56
N ASN A 64 14.25 10.91 0.79
CA ASN A 64 14.28 11.10 -0.66
C ASN A 64 15.05 10.00 -1.40
N ASP A 65 15.10 8.80 -0.80
CA ASP A 65 15.81 7.66 -1.37
C ASP A 65 14.82 6.77 -2.14
N VAL A 66 14.66 7.07 -3.43
CA VAL A 66 13.74 6.37 -4.33
C VAL A 66 14.15 4.91 -4.52
N GLU A 67 15.45 4.65 -4.67
CA GLU A 67 15.96 3.30 -4.92
C GLU A 67 15.70 2.39 -3.71
N GLU A 68 16.03 2.88 -2.51
CA GLU A 68 15.78 2.17 -1.26
C GLU A 68 14.28 1.95 -1.03
N ALA A 69 13.45 2.97 -1.29
CA ALA A 69 12.01 2.84 -1.20
C ALA A 69 11.48 1.73 -2.13
N CYS A 70 11.82 1.77 -3.42
CA CYS A 70 11.38 0.77 -4.39
C CYS A 70 11.87 -0.64 -4.01
N ARG A 71 13.11 -0.76 -3.50
CA ARG A 71 13.67 -2.03 -3.01
C ARG A 71 12.83 -2.61 -1.88
N TRP A 72 12.51 -1.82 -0.86
CA TRP A 72 11.69 -2.28 0.26
C TRP A 72 10.23 -2.52 -0.11
N GLY A 73 9.66 -1.74 -1.02
CA GLY A 73 8.31 -1.98 -1.55
C GLY A 73 8.19 -3.35 -2.24
N LYS A 74 9.20 -3.73 -3.04
CA LYS A 74 9.26 -5.06 -3.67
C LYS A 74 9.46 -6.17 -2.64
N ILE A 75 10.32 -5.96 -1.65
CA ILE A 75 10.52 -6.93 -0.55
C ILE A 75 9.22 -7.15 0.22
N ALA A 76 8.47 -6.09 0.51
CA ALA A 76 7.18 -6.16 1.19
C ALA A 76 6.17 -7.02 0.40
N LEU A 77 6.02 -6.78 -0.91
CA LEU A 77 5.15 -7.59 -1.76
C LEU A 77 5.57 -9.06 -1.81
N ASN A 78 6.87 -9.33 -2.02
CA ASN A 78 7.39 -10.70 -2.06
C ASN A 78 7.16 -11.43 -0.73
N LEU A 79 7.35 -10.74 0.40
CA LEU A 79 7.09 -11.31 1.72
C LEU A 79 5.62 -11.70 1.84
N HIS A 80 4.71 -10.84 1.40
CA HIS A 80 3.29 -11.15 1.44
C HIS A 80 2.94 -12.36 0.57
N GLU A 81 3.40 -12.40 -0.69
CA GLU A 81 3.16 -13.50 -1.63
C GLU A 81 3.68 -14.84 -1.09
N SER A 82 4.80 -14.82 -0.37
CA SER A 82 5.39 -16.01 0.24
C SER A 82 4.69 -16.47 1.53
N SER A 83 3.79 -15.66 2.11
CA SER A 83 3.15 -15.96 3.38
C SER A 83 1.89 -16.85 3.21
N ALA A 84 1.79 -17.92 4.01
CA ALA A 84 0.64 -18.81 4.00
C ALA A 84 -0.63 -18.08 4.51
N GLY A 85 -1.71 -18.06 3.70
CA GLY A 85 -2.97 -17.39 4.03
C GLY A 85 -3.12 -15.96 3.48
N SER A 86 -2.39 -15.62 2.40
CA SER A 86 -2.35 -14.31 1.74
C SER A 86 -3.69 -13.78 1.20
N GLU A 87 -4.74 -14.60 1.12
CA GLU A 87 -5.97 -14.24 0.39
C GLU A 87 -6.79 -13.09 0.99
N LEU A 88 -6.61 -12.73 2.27
CA LEU A 88 -7.58 -11.87 2.99
C LEU A 88 -7.07 -10.52 3.50
N LYS A 89 -5.80 -10.14 3.30
CA LYS A 89 -5.25 -8.87 3.83
C LYS A 89 -4.51 -7.97 2.85
N HIS A 90 -4.46 -8.32 1.56
CA HIS A 90 -3.51 -7.66 0.67
C HIS A 90 -3.90 -6.31 0.04
N PRO A 91 -5.18 -5.92 -0.08
CA PRO A 91 -5.48 -4.69 -0.80
C PRO A 91 -4.83 -3.42 -0.24
N LYS A 92 -4.59 -3.37 1.08
CA LYS A 92 -3.92 -2.22 1.72
C LYS A 92 -2.45 -2.13 1.34
N LEU A 93 -1.77 -3.27 1.34
CA LEU A 93 -0.37 -3.34 0.93
C LEU A 93 -0.22 -3.11 -0.57
N ILE A 94 -1.07 -3.71 -1.42
CA ILE A 94 -1.06 -3.45 -2.88
C ILE A 94 -1.23 -1.96 -3.14
N PHE A 95 -2.27 -1.34 -2.57
CA PHE A 95 -2.50 0.09 -2.73
C PHE A 95 -1.29 0.90 -2.27
N SER A 96 -0.83 0.68 -1.04
CA SER A 96 0.27 1.45 -0.46
C SER A 96 1.57 1.31 -1.27
N ALA A 97 1.91 0.10 -1.72
CA ALA A 97 3.11 -0.15 -2.51
C ALA A 97 3.01 0.47 -3.91
N TYR A 98 1.96 0.16 -4.67
CA TYR A 98 1.82 0.57 -6.06
C TYR A 98 1.45 2.04 -6.23
N ALA A 99 0.67 2.63 -5.33
CA ALA A 99 0.26 4.03 -5.45
C ALA A 99 1.33 5.01 -4.95
N THR A 100 2.23 4.60 -4.04
CA THR A 100 3.18 5.54 -3.41
C THR A 100 4.64 5.29 -3.77
N VAL A 101 5.06 4.04 -3.94
CA VAL A 101 6.48 3.68 -4.11
C VAL A 101 6.75 3.13 -5.50
N LEU A 102 6.06 2.06 -5.90
CA LEU A 102 6.39 1.34 -7.13
C LEU A 102 5.95 2.08 -8.39
N VAL A 103 5.05 3.05 -8.30
CA VAL A 103 4.76 3.99 -9.40
C VAL A 103 6.01 4.74 -9.90
N LEU A 104 7.06 4.84 -9.07
CA LEU A 104 8.30 5.52 -9.42
C LEU A 104 9.29 4.63 -10.19
N SER A 105 9.15 3.30 -10.08
CA SER A 105 10.07 2.34 -10.70
C SER A 105 9.43 1.48 -11.78
N GLU A 106 8.12 1.25 -11.69
CA GLU A 106 7.36 0.41 -12.63
C GLU A 106 6.64 1.29 -13.67
N PRO A 107 6.34 0.76 -14.87
CA PRO A 107 5.52 1.48 -15.84
C PRO A 107 4.17 1.88 -15.23
N ILE A 108 3.82 3.15 -15.31
CA ILE A 108 2.60 3.67 -14.67
C ILE A 108 1.35 2.92 -15.17
N GLN A 109 1.29 2.57 -16.46
CA GLN A 109 0.23 1.75 -17.06
C GLN A 109 0.07 0.38 -16.37
N SER A 110 1.17 -0.23 -15.93
CA SER A 110 1.11 -1.49 -15.18
C SER A 110 0.60 -1.27 -13.76
N THR A 111 0.94 -0.13 -13.14
CA THR A 111 0.45 0.19 -11.80
C THR A 111 -1.05 0.51 -11.81
N THR A 112 -1.56 1.17 -12.85
CA THR A 112 -2.99 1.51 -12.96
C THR A 112 -3.86 0.27 -13.11
N SER A 113 -3.42 -0.73 -13.90
CA SER A 113 -4.14 -2.00 -14.02
C SER A 113 -4.20 -2.74 -12.68
N ILE A 114 -3.08 -2.78 -11.94
CA ILE A 114 -3.02 -3.44 -10.63
C ILE A 114 -3.93 -2.73 -9.62
N LEU A 115 -3.91 -1.39 -9.60
CA LEU A 115 -4.76 -0.59 -8.71
C LEU A 115 -6.26 -0.71 -9.05
N ARG A 116 -6.59 -0.91 -10.33
CA ARG A 116 -7.97 -1.20 -10.74
C ARG A 116 -8.44 -2.57 -10.23
N ASP A 117 -7.61 -3.60 -10.37
CA ASP A 117 -7.94 -4.92 -9.82
C ASP A 117 -8.02 -4.88 -8.28
N ASN A 118 -7.23 -4.00 -7.65
CA ASN A 118 -7.27 -3.78 -6.22
C ASN A 118 -8.58 -3.14 -5.74
N HIS A 119 -9.20 -2.28 -6.55
CA HIS A 119 -10.52 -1.70 -6.27
C HIS A 119 -11.58 -2.80 -6.08
N GLU A 120 -11.68 -3.72 -7.04
CA GLU A 120 -12.64 -4.84 -7.00
C GLU A 120 -12.41 -5.74 -5.78
N LYS A 121 -11.14 -6.04 -5.48
CA LYS A 121 -10.77 -6.84 -4.30
C LYS A 121 -11.14 -6.13 -3.00
N ALA A 122 -10.89 -4.83 -2.89
CA ALA A 122 -11.26 -4.05 -1.71
C ALA A 122 -12.79 -3.99 -1.51
N LEU A 123 -13.56 -3.82 -2.59
CA LEU A 123 -15.03 -3.89 -2.54
C LEU A 123 -15.52 -5.26 -2.07
N ALA A 124 -14.98 -6.35 -2.62
CA ALA A 124 -15.36 -7.70 -2.24
C ALA A 124 -15.07 -8.01 -0.75
N MET A 125 -14.06 -7.37 -0.18
CA MET A 125 -13.74 -7.47 1.26
C MET A 125 -14.57 -6.54 2.16
N GLY A 126 -15.42 -5.68 1.59
CA GLY A 126 -16.20 -4.70 2.34
C GLY A 126 -15.39 -3.50 2.84
N ASP A 127 -14.28 -3.15 2.17
CA ASP A 127 -13.47 -1.95 2.44
C ASP A 127 -13.67 -0.91 1.32
N PRO A 128 -14.80 -0.15 1.34
CA PRO A 128 -15.12 0.80 0.27
C PRO A 128 -14.17 2.00 0.24
N GLU A 129 -13.59 2.37 1.39
CA GLU A 129 -12.63 3.48 1.46
C GLU A 129 -11.37 3.15 0.64
N LEU A 130 -10.79 1.96 0.88
CA LEU A 130 -9.64 1.50 0.13
C LEU A 130 -9.96 1.26 -1.35
N ALA A 131 -11.17 0.80 -1.65
CA ALA A 131 -11.64 0.66 -3.01
C ALA A 131 -11.65 2.02 -3.73
N CYS A 132 -12.21 3.05 -3.11
CA CYS A 132 -12.22 4.41 -3.66
C CYS A 132 -10.79 4.95 -3.86
N PHE A 133 -9.90 4.78 -2.88
CA PHE A 133 -8.50 5.21 -3.02
C PHE A 133 -7.80 4.53 -4.20
N SER A 134 -7.98 3.22 -4.35
CA SER A 134 -7.37 2.44 -5.43
C SER A 134 -7.87 2.86 -6.80
N ALA A 135 -9.18 3.07 -6.96
CA ALA A 135 -9.75 3.53 -8.21
C ALA A 135 -9.36 4.97 -8.55
N ASN A 136 -9.32 5.86 -7.55
CA ASN A 136 -8.88 7.24 -7.75
C ASN A 136 -7.43 7.30 -8.28
N CYS A 137 -6.52 6.52 -7.69
CA CYS A 137 -5.15 6.44 -8.18
C CYS A 137 -5.07 5.80 -9.58
N SER A 138 -5.81 4.72 -9.84
CA SER A 138 -5.84 4.07 -11.16
C SER A 138 -6.31 5.01 -12.27
N ILE A 139 -7.46 5.67 -12.07
CA ILE A 139 -8.05 6.60 -13.04
C ILE A 139 -7.19 7.86 -13.17
N GLY A 140 -6.78 8.45 -12.04
CA GLY A 140 -5.97 9.67 -12.01
C GLY A 140 -4.62 9.49 -12.72
N PHE A 141 -3.94 8.36 -12.47
CA PHE A 141 -2.70 8.05 -13.18
C PHE A 141 -2.92 7.80 -14.67
N GLY A 142 -4.00 7.11 -15.05
CA GLY A 142 -4.36 6.89 -16.44
C GLY A 142 -4.55 8.19 -17.23
N VAL A 143 -5.34 9.11 -16.65
CA VAL A 143 -5.63 10.42 -17.25
C VAL A 143 -4.40 11.31 -17.32
N MET A 144 -3.60 11.39 -16.24
CA MET A 144 -2.49 12.35 -16.17
C MET A 144 -1.21 11.86 -16.84
N PHE A 145 -0.93 10.56 -16.82
CA PHE A 145 0.39 10.03 -17.15
C PHE A 145 0.40 8.94 -18.22
N CYS A 146 -0.74 8.31 -18.51
CA CYS A 146 -0.81 7.22 -19.51
C CYS A 146 -1.33 7.66 -20.88
N GLY A 147 -1.86 8.89 -20.99
CA GLY A 147 -2.45 9.40 -22.22
C GLY A 147 -3.80 8.78 -22.56
N ASP A 148 -4.50 8.24 -21.54
CA ASP A 148 -5.80 7.61 -21.72
C ASP A 148 -6.86 8.64 -22.14
N ASN A 149 -7.87 8.17 -22.88
CA ASN A 149 -8.96 9.02 -23.33
C ASN A 149 -9.81 9.50 -22.14
N LEU A 150 -9.95 10.82 -22.00
CA LEU A 150 -10.73 11.45 -20.93
C LEU A 150 -12.19 10.98 -20.88
N VAL A 151 -12.84 10.80 -22.03
CA VAL A 151 -14.25 10.39 -22.11
C VAL A 151 -14.41 8.94 -21.64
N GLU A 152 -13.48 8.07 -22.00
CA GLU A 152 -13.47 6.68 -21.53
C GLU A 152 -13.26 6.61 -20.02
N LYS A 153 -12.33 7.43 -19.48
CA LYS A 153 -12.06 7.51 -18.04
C LYS A 153 -13.20 8.13 -17.24
N GLU A 154 -13.93 9.08 -17.80
CA GLU A 154 -15.15 9.62 -17.18
C GLU A 154 -16.24 8.54 -17.06
N GLN A 155 -16.42 7.71 -18.08
CA GLN A 155 -17.34 6.58 -18.04
C GLN A 155 -16.92 5.56 -16.98
N GLU A 156 -15.64 5.20 -16.92
CA GLU A 156 -15.09 4.30 -15.89
C GLU A 156 -15.30 4.87 -14.48
N CYS A 157 -15.04 6.17 -14.27
CA CYS A 157 -15.28 6.85 -13.00
C CYS A 157 -16.75 6.79 -12.57
N ASN A 158 -17.69 6.94 -13.50
CA ASN A 158 -19.12 6.86 -13.23
C ASN A 158 -19.61 5.44 -12.89
N VAL A 159 -18.88 4.41 -13.32
CA VAL A 159 -19.17 3.01 -12.94
C VAL A 159 -18.66 2.75 -11.53
N VAL A 160 -17.43 3.16 -11.23
CA VAL A 160 -16.78 3.00 -9.92
C VAL A 160 -17.48 3.79 -8.81
N ALA A 161 -18.08 4.94 -9.13
CA ALA A 161 -18.74 5.80 -8.16
C ALA A 161 -20.14 5.32 -7.70
N LYS A 162 -20.67 4.23 -8.27
CA LYS A 162 -21.98 3.66 -7.93
C LYS A 162 -21.87 2.56 -6.88
#